data_AF-A0A6L8EAG1-F1
#
_entry.id   AF-A0A6L8EAG1-F1
#
_cell.length_a   1.000
_cell.length_b   1.000
_cell.length_c   1.000
_cell.angle_alpha   90.00
_cell.angle_beta   90.00
_cell.angle_gamma   90.00
#
_symmetry.space_group_name_H-M   'P 1'
#
loop_
_entity.id
_entity.type
_entity.pdbx_description
1 polymer ?
#
loop_
_entity_poly.entity_id
_entity_poly.type
_entity_poly.pdbx_seq_one_letter_code
_entity_poly.pdbx_strand_id
1 'polypeptide(L)'
;MELLGERLRRDSASVFRDPPNRDDRSLSRNEPRIFRKITLGDEFNQPTIEEIVVPGGIALGESAELDFVPVELVFDGDSFILHGIDSASGTNGISRRLPGDDPATLKSLFDLSSRSIRTRSDAVVDLDIDRRVSISSALRDTGAGYAFLFADTLPFEHLDYLPVTKSVIIDTGVSWSRSGVESSLLQEFETGFEVRFLSADSMRIAQTRLALEYEYDSASGTVRYDGNWGRYVSRLRESTDVDGLGAGLAELARYAGWVALFRRLEQDAVPFLKGRYQFMKIDKAGRETPRRFR
;
A
#
# COMPACT_ATOMS: atom_id res chain seq x y z
N MET A 1 3.94 -46.20 23.99
CA MET A 1 2.57 -46.24 23.45
C MET A 1 1.87 -45.00 23.98
N GLU A 2 1.63 -43.94 23.18
CA GLU A 2 0.49 -43.76 22.23
C GLU A 2 -0.87 -43.87 22.95
N LEU A 3 -1.85 -42.96 22.91
CA LEU A 3 -2.24 -41.80 22.05
C LEU A 3 -2.91 -40.72 22.96
N LEU A 4 -2.81 -39.40 22.73
CA LEU A 4 -3.48 -38.56 21.71
C LEU A 4 -5.02 -38.56 21.76
N GLY A 5 -5.62 -37.38 22.05
CA GLY A 5 -7.00 -37.06 21.72
C GLY A 5 -7.94 -36.82 22.91
N GLU A 6 -8.14 -35.55 23.30
CA GLU A 6 -9.48 -34.99 23.45
C GLU A 6 -9.41 -33.45 23.53
N ARG A 7 -10.17 -32.80 22.65
CA ARG A 7 -10.30 -31.33 22.56
C ARG A 7 -11.06 -30.83 23.78
N LEU A 8 -10.43 -29.97 24.59
CA LEU A 8 -11.14 -29.08 25.50
C LEU A 8 -12.06 -28.18 24.66
N ARG A 9 -13.36 -28.50 24.69
CA ARG A 9 -14.43 -27.65 24.17
C ARG A 9 -14.35 -26.31 24.89
N ARG A 10 -14.18 -25.25 24.10
CA ARG A 10 -14.21 -23.87 24.57
C ARG A 10 -15.66 -23.54 24.90
N ASP A 11 -15.95 -23.37 26.19
CA ASP A 11 -17.18 -22.72 26.64
C ASP A 11 -17.30 -21.35 25.96
N SER A 12 -18.43 -21.21 25.30
CA SER A 12 -18.78 -20.16 24.36
C SER A 12 -19.12 -18.85 25.06
N ALA A 13 -18.40 -17.79 24.70
CA ALA A 13 -18.93 -16.43 24.68
C ALA A 13 -19.08 -15.95 23.22
N SER A 14 -19.62 -16.83 22.37
CA SER A 14 -20.08 -16.47 21.01
C SER A 14 -21.52 -15.98 21.11
N VAL A 15 -21.80 -14.78 20.60
CA VAL A 15 -23.16 -14.23 20.50
C VAL A 15 -23.90 -14.77 19.27
N PHE A 16 -23.29 -15.69 18.50
CA PHE A 16 -23.92 -16.30 17.33
C PHE A 16 -24.24 -17.77 17.60
N ARG A 17 -25.53 -18.11 17.54
CA ARG A 17 -26.04 -19.48 17.45
C ARG A 17 -25.73 -20.03 16.06
N ASP A 18 -25.19 -21.23 15.99
CA ASP A 18 -25.11 -21.97 14.73
C ASP A 18 -26.53 -22.16 14.16
N PRO A 19 -26.78 -21.78 12.89
CA PRO A 19 -28.11 -21.85 12.33
C PRO A 19 -28.43 -23.26 11.83
N PRO A 20 -29.61 -23.81 12.12
CA PRO A 20 -30.18 -24.84 11.26
C PRO A 20 -30.89 -24.14 10.09
N ASN A 21 -30.61 -24.62 8.88
CA ASN A 21 -31.42 -24.52 7.67
C ASN A 21 -32.06 -23.17 7.27
N ARG A 22 -31.72 -22.78 6.03
CA ARG A 22 -32.56 -22.24 4.96
C ARG A 22 -33.66 -21.23 5.31
N ASP A 23 -33.56 -20.14 4.55
CA ASP A 23 -34.57 -19.11 4.32
C ASP A 23 -34.85 -18.21 5.52
N ASP A 24 -34.17 -17.06 5.56
CA ASP A 24 -34.98 -15.85 5.56
C ASP A 24 -34.25 -14.63 4.98
N ARG A 25 -35.02 -13.91 4.17
CA ARG A 25 -34.65 -12.69 3.48
C ARG A 25 -34.63 -11.54 4.50
N SER A 26 -33.91 -10.47 4.15
CA SER A 26 -33.84 -9.21 4.90
C SER A 26 -32.92 -9.26 6.12
N LEU A 27 -31.67 -8.85 5.92
CA LEU A 27 -30.95 -7.80 6.68
C LEU A 27 -29.48 -7.77 6.21
N SER A 28 -29.28 -7.38 4.96
CA SER A 28 -27.97 -6.98 4.42
C SER A 28 -28.16 -5.66 3.69
N ARG A 29 -28.15 -4.56 4.44
CA ARG A 29 -28.11 -3.20 3.89
C ARG A 29 -26.97 -2.46 4.59
N ASN A 30 -25.95 -2.13 3.79
CA ASN A 30 -24.81 -1.26 4.06
C ASN A 30 -23.44 -1.89 4.36
N GLU A 31 -23.20 -3.13 3.90
CA GLU A 31 -21.85 -3.56 3.50
C GLU A 31 -21.87 -3.81 1.98
N PRO A 32 -20.87 -3.36 1.21
CA PRO A 32 -20.75 -3.76 -0.19
C PRO A 32 -20.61 -5.28 -0.24
N ARG A 33 -21.66 -5.94 -0.73
CA ARG A 33 -21.56 -7.35 -1.14
C ARG A 33 -20.63 -7.38 -2.35
N ILE A 34 -19.40 -7.84 -2.16
CA ILE A 34 -18.61 -8.80 -2.96
C ILE A 34 -17.16 -8.68 -2.50
N PHE A 35 -16.77 -9.44 -1.48
CA PHE A 35 -15.40 -9.95 -1.34
C PHE A 35 -15.48 -11.35 -0.76
N ARG A 36 -15.89 -12.28 -1.62
CA ARG A 36 -15.73 -13.71 -1.39
C ARG A 36 -14.97 -14.27 -2.58
N LYS A 37 -13.66 -13.99 -2.64
CA LYS A 37 -12.69 -14.82 -3.38
C LYS A 37 -12.53 -16.10 -2.56
N ILE A 38 -13.48 -17.04 -2.70
CA ILE A 38 -13.56 -18.26 -1.87
C ILE A 38 -12.44 -19.26 -2.20
N THR A 39 -11.72 -19.09 -3.31
CA THR A 39 -10.59 -19.94 -3.65
C THR A 39 -9.55 -19.12 -4.39
N LEU A 40 -8.39 -18.91 -3.75
CA LEU A 40 -7.15 -18.74 -4.48
C LEU A 40 -7.06 -19.94 -5.42
N GLY A 41 -6.99 -19.68 -6.74
CA GLY A 41 -6.42 -20.68 -7.63
C GLY A 41 -5.08 -21.12 -7.04
N ASP A 42 -4.70 -22.36 -7.30
CA ASP A 42 -3.51 -23.00 -6.73
C ASP A 42 -2.22 -22.29 -7.25
N GLU A 43 -1.94 -21.09 -6.73
CA GLU A 43 -0.89 -20.13 -7.13
C GLU A 43 0.48 -20.47 -6.47
N PHE A 44 0.65 -21.65 -5.87
CA PHE A 44 1.79 -21.94 -4.99
C PHE A 44 2.58 -23.22 -5.27
N ASN A 45 2.41 -23.85 -6.43
CA ASN A 45 3.28 -24.97 -6.83
C ASN A 45 4.30 -24.54 -7.90
N GLN A 46 5.44 -24.05 -7.39
CA GLN A 46 6.75 -23.83 -8.03
C GLN A 46 6.94 -22.59 -8.94
N PRO A 47 8.14 -21.96 -8.85
CA PRO A 47 8.34 -20.55 -9.19
C PRO A 47 8.89 -20.41 -10.60
N THR A 48 8.24 -19.64 -11.47
CA THR A 48 8.84 -19.34 -12.78
C THR A 48 8.38 -18.00 -13.36
N ILE A 49 8.59 -16.93 -12.60
CA ILE A 49 9.19 -15.63 -13.01
C ILE A 49 9.85 -15.10 -11.71
N GLU A 50 10.79 -14.14 -11.75
CA GLU A 50 11.08 -13.26 -10.59
C GLU A 50 9.83 -12.40 -10.27
N GLU A 51 8.67 -13.05 -10.10
CA GLU A 51 7.34 -12.44 -10.15
C GLU A 51 6.85 -12.12 -8.76
N ILE A 52 6.44 -10.88 -8.63
CA ILE A 52 5.88 -10.27 -7.44
C ILE A 52 4.60 -11.05 -7.05
N VAL A 53 4.69 -11.91 -6.02
CA VAL A 53 3.52 -12.55 -5.41
C VAL A 53 2.83 -11.52 -4.53
N VAL A 54 1.70 -10.97 -5.01
CA VAL A 54 0.89 -10.00 -4.26
C VAL A 54 -0.43 -10.63 -3.81
N PRO A 55 -0.56 -11.04 -2.54
CA PRO A 55 -1.77 -11.70 -2.04
C PRO A 55 -2.99 -10.76 -1.93
N GLY A 56 -2.79 -9.45 -1.98
CA GLY A 56 -3.82 -8.42 -1.75
C GLY A 56 -3.96 -7.39 -2.85
N GLY A 57 -3.55 -7.75 -4.08
CA GLY A 57 -3.65 -6.89 -5.28
C GLY A 57 -2.86 -5.59 -5.26
N ILE A 58 -2.24 -5.21 -4.15
CA ILE A 58 -1.36 -4.04 -4.05
C ILE A 58 -0.06 -4.41 -3.33
N ALA A 59 1.07 -4.04 -3.91
CA ALA A 59 2.39 -4.12 -3.28
C ALA A 59 3.17 -2.83 -3.50
N LEU A 60 3.76 -2.30 -2.43
CA LEU A 60 4.53 -1.06 -2.45
C LEU A 60 5.95 -1.36 -2.00
N GLY A 61 6.85 -1.62 -2.93
CA GLY A 61 8.22 -2.12 -2.68
C GLY A 61 9.32 -1.08 -2.88
N GLU A 62 9.03 0.03 -3.53
CA GLU A 62 10.06 0.98 -3.93
C GLU A 62 10.63 1.77 -2.74
N SER A 63 11.87 2.22 -2.90
CA SER A 63 12.53 3.09 -1.94
C SER A 63 12.73 4.46 -2.60
N ALA A 64 12.45 5.53 -1.85
CA ALA A 64 12.53 6.87 -2.40
C ALA A 64 13.96 7.24 -2.84
N GLU A 65 14.07 7.85 -4.02
CA GLU A 65 15.23 8.64 -4.42
C GLU A 65 15.09 10.06 -3.88
N LEU A 66 16.18 10.63 -3.36
CA LEU A 66 16.22 11.97 -2.78
C LEU A 66 17.33 12.78 -3.46
N ASP A 67 17.08 14.06 -3.72
CA ASP A 67 18.07 15.01 -4.27
C ASP A 67 19.19 15.39 -3.28
N PHE A 68 19.16 14.83 -2.07
CA PHE A 68 20.12 15.07 -0.99
C PHE A 68 20.24 13.84 -0.08
N VAL A 69 21.31 13.78 0.73
CA VAL A 69 21.49 12.70 1.70
C VAL A 69 20.74 13.03 2.99
N PRO A 70 19.71 12.25 3.39
CA PRO A 70 18.97 12.49 4.62
C PRO A 70 19.83 12.17 5.86
N VAL A 71 19.80 13.05 6.86
CA VAL A 71 20.58 12.93 8.11
C VAL A 71 19.70 12.92 9.35
N GLU A 72 18.56 13.61 9.33
CA GLU A 72 17.66 13.62 10.48
C GLU A 72 16.22 13.87 10.04
N LEU A 73 15.28 13.10 10.58
CA LEU A 73 13.85 13.36 10.47
C LEU A 73 13.33 14.02 11.75
N VAL A 74 12.58 15.10 11.61
CA VAL A 74 11.93 15.82 12.70
C VAL A 74 10.43 15.89 12.44
N PHE A 75 9.63 15.65 13.49
CA PHE A 75 8.19 15.84 13.45
C PHE A 75 7.80 17.05 14.31
N ASP A 76 7.08 18.00 13.72
CA ASP A 76 6.65 19.25 14.38
C ASP A 76 5.13 19.30 14.58
N GLY A 77 4.54 18.18 14.98
CA GLY A 77 3.12 18.05 15.33
C GLY A 77 2.19 17.88 14.12
N ASP A 78 2.41 18.60 13.03
CA ASP A 78 1.58 18.57 11.81
C ASP A 78 2.34 18.15 10.55
N SER A 79 3.66 18.18 10.59
CA SER A 79 4.50 18.03 9.41
C SER A 79 5.86 17.45 9.78
N PHE A 80 6.51 16.91 8.76
CA PHE A 80 7.87 16.43 8.85
C PHE A 80 8.84 17.44 8.25
N ILE A 81 9.98 17.57 8.89
CA ILE A 81 11.15 18.27 8.37
C ILE A 81 12.25 17.24 8.22
N LEU A 82 12.81 17.15 7.01
CA LEU A 82 13.94 16.30 6.68
C LEU A 82 15.18 17.18 6.57
N HIS A 83 16.16 16.92 7.43
CA HIS A 83 17.47 17.55 7.39
C HIS A 83 18.45 16.68 6.64
N GLY A 84 19.42 17.28 5.96
CA GLY A 84 20.43 16.53 5.25
C GLY A 84 21.58 17.34 4.68
N ILE A 85 22.32 16.68 3.80
CA ILE A 85 23.52 17.19 3.14
C ILE A 85 23.24 17.23 1.65
N ASP A 86 23.47 18.38 1.03
CA ASP A 86 23.35 18.54 -0.41
C ASP A 86 24.28 17.57 -1.14
N SER A 87 23.73 16.66 -1.96
CA SER A 87 24.53 15.71 -2.72
C SER A 87 25.39 16.38 -3.79
N ALA A 88 24.96 17.52 -4.33
CA ALA A 88 25.66 18.23 -5.39
C ALA A 88 26.74 19.18 -4.86
N SER A 89 26.44 19.91 -3.77
CA SER A 89 27.38 20.90 -3.20
C SER A 89 28.19 20.38 -2.01
N GLY A 90 27.81 19.24 -1.41
CA GLY A 90 28.39 18.73 -0.17
C GLY A 90 28.11 19.62 1.04
N THR A 91 27.20 20.60 0.91
CA THR A 91 26.90 21.57 1.97
C THR A 91 25.98 20.94 3.01
N ASN A 92 26.44 20.93 4.25
CA ASN A 92 25.63 20.51 5.40
C ASN A 92 24.54 21.53 5.70
N GLY A 93 23.42 21.07 6.27
CA GLY A 93 22.39 21.94 6.84
C GLY A 93 21.22 22.22 5.91
N ILE A 94 21.01 21.40 4.88
CA ILE A 94 19.75 21.42 4.15
C ILE A 94 18.63 21.06 5.13
N SER A 95 17.57 21.85 5.09
CA SER A 95 16.32 21.56 5.79
C SER A 95 15.19 21.66 4.78
N ARG A 96 14.35 20.62 4.73
CA ARG A 96 13.26 20.50 3.78
C ARG A 96 11.99 20.14 4.53
N ARG A 97 10.91 20.88 4.28
CA ARG A 97 9.58 20.54 4.80
C ARG A 97 8.96 19.52 3.85
N LEU A 98 8.48 18.40 4.38
CA LEU A 98 7.74 17.43 3.59
C LEU A 98 6.28 17.90 3.41
N PRO A 99 5.55 17.40 2.39
CA PRO A 99 4.12 17.67 2.25
C PRO A 99 3.38 17.36 3.54
N GLY A 100 2.30 18.10 3.80
CA GLY A 100 1.41 17.80 4.92
C GLY A 100 0.50 16.63 4.58
N ASP A 101 0.21 15.78 5.56
CA ASP A 101 -0.82 14.75 5.50
C ASP A 101 -1.35 14.51 6.91
N ASP A 102 -2.49 13.83 7.03
CA ASP A 102 -3.06 13.47 8.31
C ASP A 102 -2.06 12.62 9.12
N PRO A 103 -1.73 13.00 10.38
CA PRO A 103 -0.75 12.26 11.16
C PRO A 103 -1.12 10.79 11.42
N ALA A 104 -2.40 10.43 11.50
CA ALA A 104 -2.81 9.03 11.69
C ALA A 104 -2.61 8.21 10.40
N THR A 105 -2.86 8.82 9.25
CA THR A 105 -2.50 8.28 7.93
C THR A 105 -0.99 8.06 7.84
N LEU A 106 -0.17 9.09 8.10
CA LEU A 106 1.29 8.98 8.08
C LEU A 106 1.81 7.90 9.03
N LYS A 107 1.21 7.79 10.23
CA LYS A 107 1.53 6.74 11.20
C LYS A 107 1.24 5.34 10.65
N SER A 108 0.14 5.17 9.92
CA SER A 108 -0.25 3.89 9.32
C SER A 108 0.70 3.49 8.20
N LEU A 109 1.12 4.45 7.36
CA LEU A 109 2.09 4.24 6.29
C LEU A 109 3.50 3.95 6.83
N PHE A 110 3.90 4.64 7.89
CA PHE A 110 5.15 4.35 8.61
C PHE A 110 5.15 2.93 9.22
N ASP A 111 4.04 2.52 9.84
CA ASP A 111 3.93 1.14 10.37
C ASP A 111 3.94 0.10 9.25
N LEU A 112 3.39 0.43 8.08
CA LEU A 112 3.40 -0.43 6.90
C LEU A 112 4.82 -0.60 6.36
N SER A 113 5.60 0.48 6.20
CA SER A 113 6.98 0.41 5.71
C SER A 113 7.86 -0.42 6.65
N SER A 114 7.80 -0.15 7.96
CA SER A 114 8.54 -0.95 8.96
C SER A 114 8.09 -2.41 8.99
N ARG A 115 6.80 -2.69 8.77
CA ARG A 115 6.30 -4.07 8.62
C ARG A 115 6.85 -4.73 7.36
N SER A 116 6.86 -4.03 6.23
CA SER A 116 7.37 -4.58 4.96
C SER A 116 8.83 -4.99 5.10
N ILE A 117 9.69 -4.11 5.65
CA ILE A 117 11.11 -4.39 5.87
C ILE A 117 11.29 -5.62 6.78
N ARG A 118 10.58 -5.66 7.91
CA ARG A 118 10.68 -6.75 8.89
C ARG A 118 10.23 -8.10 8.32
N THR A 119 9.16 -8.11 7.53
CA THR A 119 8.55 -9.34 7.00
C THR A 119 9.07 -9.71 5.61
N ARG A 120 9.86 -8.83 4.97
CA ARG A 120 10.29 -8.92 3.58
C ARG A 120 9.12 -9.14 2.63
N SER A 121 8.06 -8.38 2.85
CA SER A 121 6.82 -8.46 2.07
C SER A 121 6.27 -7.07 1.82
N ASP A 122 6.16 -6.71 0.56
CA ASP A 122 5.67 -5.38 0.13
C ASP A 122 4.17 -5.34 -0.06
N ALA A 123 3.51 -6.50 0.02
CA ALA A 123 2.07 -6.59 -0.05
C ALA A 123 1.41 -5.87 1.14
N VAL A 124 0.32 -5.15 0.86
CA VAL A 124 -0.48 -4.42 1.88
C VAL A 124 -1.31 -5.35 2.78
N VAL A 125 -1.16 -6.66 2.61
CA VAL A 125 -1.87 -7.72 3.34
C VAL A 125 -0.93 -8.63 4.11
N ASP A 126 -1.43 -9.17 5.21
CA ASP A 126 -0.81 -10.22 6.01
C ASP A 126 -1.40 -11.59 5.64
N LEU A 127 -0.54 -12.61 5.66
CA LEU A 127 -0.94 -14.02 5.59
C LEU A 127 -0.86 -14.63 7.00
N ASP A 128 -1.95 -15.26 7.45
CA ASP A 128 -1.91 -16.03 8.68
C ASP A 128 -1.29 -17.43 8.49
N ILE A 129 -1.16 -18.18 9.58
CA ILE A 129 -0.59 -19.54 9.58
C ILE A 129 -1.37 -20.53 8.71
N ASP A 130 -2.67 -20.27 8.52
CA ASP A 130 -3.59 -21.05 7.68
C ASP A 130 -3.67 -20.50 6.24
N ARG A 131 -2.76 -19.57 5.88
CA ARG A 131 -2.67 -18.91 4.57
C ARG A 131 -3.89 -18.06 4.20
N ARG A 132 -4.64 -17.59 5.19
CA ARG A 132 -5.71 -16.62 4.96
C ARG A 132 -5.13 -15.23 4.80
N VAL A 133 -5.63 -14.52 3.81
CA VAL A 133 -5.27 -13.13 3.52
C VAL A 133 -6.11 -12.20 4.38
N SER A 134 -5.46 -11.25 5.05
CA SER A 134 -6.15 -10.14 5.72
C SER A 134 -5.41 -8.84 5.48
N ILE A 135 -6.11 -7.70 5.49
CA ILE A 135 -5.43 -6.41 5.43
C ILE A 135 -4.39 -6.31 6.56
N SER A 136 -3.21 -5.77 6.22
CA SER A 136 -2.12 -5.60 7.16
C SER A 136 -2.63 -4.95 8.43
N SER A 137 -2.20 -5.47 9.58
CA SER A 137 -2.52 -4.85 10.86
C SER A 137 -2.07 -3.38 10.93
N ALA A 138 -1.09 -2.96 10.12
CA ALA A 138 -0.68 -1.56 9.95
C ALA A 138 -1.79 -0.66 9.40
N LEU A 139 -2.68 -1.22 8.58
CA LEU A 139 -3.70 -0.52 7.80
C LEU A 139 -5.14 -0.80 8.25
N ARG A 140 -5.33 -1.76 9.14
CA ARG A 140 -6.67 -2.12 9.61
C ARG A 140 -7.33 -0.94 10.33
N ASP A 141 -8.57 -0.63 9.93
CA ASP A 141 -9.40 0.44 10.49
C ASP A 141 -8.80 1.85 10.33
N THR A 142 -7.98 2.09 9.30
CA THR A 142 -7.37 3.39 8.99
C THR A 142 -7.88 3.95 7.67
N GLY A 143 -7.81 5.28 7.50
CA GLY A 143 -8.12 5.94 6.22
C GLY A 143 -7.31 5.37 5.05
N ALA A 144 -6.00 5.21 5.24
CA ALA A 144 -5.11 4.58 4.27
C ALA A 144 -5.53 3.14 3.92
N GLY A 145 -5.96 2.35 4.92
CA GLY A 145 -6.45 0.99 4.69
C GLY A 145 -7.71 0.94 3.84
N TYR A 146 -8.67 1.83 4.08
CA TYR A 146 -9.86 1.95 3.23
C TYR A 146 -9.51 2.36 1.81
N ALA A 147 -8.59 3.32 1.63
CA ALA A 147 -8.13 3.76 0.31
C ALA A 147 -7.46 2.62 -0.47
N PHE A 148 -6.59 1.82 0.18
CA PHE A 148 -6.00 0.65 -0.48
C PHE A 148 -7.04 -0.41 -0.86
N LEU A 149 -8.03 -0.68 -0.01
CA LEU A 149 -9.11 -1.62 -0.34
C LEU A 149 -9.96 -1.12 -1.52
N PHE A 150 -10.25 0.17 -1.56
CA PHE A 150 -10.95 0.80 -2.67
C PHE A 150 -10.14 0.71 -3.96
N ALA A 151 -8.84 1.03 -3.90
CA ALA A 151 -7.95 0.95 -5.06
C ALA A 151 -7.86 -0.46 -5.67
N ASP A 152 -7.93 -1.53 -4.86
CA ASP A 152 -7.93 -2.93 -5.35
C ASP A 152 -9.18 -3.28 -6.20
N THR A 153 -10.28 -2.50 -6.11
CA THR A 153 -11.49 -2.77 -6.92
C THR A 153 -11.48 -2.07 -8.27
N LEU A 154 -10.83 -0.91 -8.36
CA LEU A 154 -10.86 -0.03 -9.54
C LEU A 154 -10.42 -0.69 -10.87
N PRO A 155 -9.37 -1.55 -10.93
CA PRO A 155 -8.91 -2.09 -12.20
C PRO A 155 -10.00 -2.79 -13.01
N PHE A 156 -10.87 -3.56 -12.35
CA PHE A 156 -11.96 -4.28 -13.01
C PHE A 156 -13.23 -3.45 -13.19
N GLU A 157 -13.33 -2.28 -12.56
CA GLU A 157 -14.39 -1.31 -12.87
C GLU A 157 -14.11 -0.60 -14.20
N HIS A 158 -12.83 -0.37 -14.52
CA HIS A 158 -12.40 0.28 -15.76
C HIS A 158 -12.08 -0.71 -16.89
N LEU A 159 -11.71 -1.95 -16.56
CA LEU A 159 -11.28 -2.96 -17.54
C LEU A 159 -11.72 -4.36 -17.12
N ASP A 160 -12.87 -4.80 -17.65
CA ASP A 160 -13.53 -6.07 -17.31
C ASP A 160 -13.58 -7.10 -18.46
N TYR A 161 -13.20 -6.68 -19.67
CA TYR A 161 -13.43 -7.44 -20.90
C TYR A 161 -12.23 -8.27 -21.37
N LEU A 162 -11.06 -8.12 -20.74
CA LEU A 162 -9.89 -8.95 -21.05
C LEU A 162 -10.00 -10.32 -20.35
N PRO A 163 -9.49 -11.40 -20.97
CA PRO A 163 -9.48 -12.73 -20.34
C PRO A 163 -8.34 -12.84 -19.32
N VAL A 164 -8.47 -12.07 -18.25
CA VAL A 164 -7.55 -11.97 -17.11
C VAL A 164 -8.34 -12.22 -15.82
N THR A 165 -7.65 -12.71 -14.79
CA THR A 165 -8.31 -13.19 -13.56
C THR A 165 -7.93 -12.40 -12.32
N LYS A 166 -6.89 -11.56 -12.42
CA LYS A 166 -6.34 -10.80 -11.30
C LYS A 166 -5.75 -9.49 -11.80
N SER A 167 -5.82 -8.47 -10.97
CA SER A 167 -5.08 -7.22 -11.12
C SER A 167 -4.07 -7.10 -9.96
N VAL A 168 -2.96 -6.43 -10.21
CA VAL A 168 -1.99 -6.03 -9.21
C VAL A 168 -1.55 -4.60 -9.47
N ILE A 169 -1.45 -3.78 -8.43
CA ILE A 169 -0.94 -2.42 -8.46
C ILE A 169 0.41 -2.42 -7.75
N ILE A 170 1.43 -1.92 -8.43
CA ILE A 170 2.79 -1.81 -7.87
C ILE A 170 3.35 -0.42 -8.10
N ASP A 171 4.10 0.11 -7.13
CA ASP A 171 5.02 1.21 -7.40
C ASP A 171 6.20 0.71 -8.25
N THR A 172 6.73 1.61 -9.09
CA THR A 172 7.87 1.34 -9.97
C THR A 172 9.00 2.34 -9.83
N GLY A 173 8.73 3.48 -9.18
CA GLY A 173 9.74 4.43 -8.77
C GLY A 173 9.14 5.56 -7.94
N VAL A 174 9.91 6.11 -7.01
CA VAL A 174 9.50 7.28 -6.23
C VAL A 174 10.67 8.25 -6.13
N SER A 175 10.47 9.47 -6.63
CA SER A 175 11.50 10.51 -6.66
C SER A 175 11.03 11.71 -5.86
N TRP A 176 11.80 12.09 -4.83
CA TRP A 176 11.57 13.26 -4.00
C TRP A 176 12.54 14.36 -4.41
N SER A 177 12.00 15.53 -4.74
CA SER A 177 12.78 16.68 -5.16
C SER A 177 12.24 17.97 -4.58
N ARG A 178 13.11 18.97 -4.47
CA ARG A 178 12.68 20.30 -4.06
C ARG A 178 11.59 20.83 -5.01
N SER A 179 10.55 21.40 -4.41
CA SER A 179 9.52 22.16 -5.15
C SER A 179 10.15 23.15 -6.13
N GLY A 180 9.59 23.24 -7.33
CA GLY A 180 10.05 24.15 -8.38
C GLY A 180 9.97 25.63 -8.02
N VAL A 181 9.32 25.97 -6.90
CA VAL A 181 9.27 27.33 -6.35
C VAL A 181 10.58 27.63 -5.59
N GLU A 182 11.40 28.52 -6.14
CA GLU A 182 12.76 28.82 -5.65
C GLU A 182 12.84 29.28 -4.18
N SER A 183 11.77 29.87 -3.63
CA SER A 183 11.68 30.27 -2.22
C SER A 183 11.13 29.17 -1.30
N SER A 184 10.61 28.09 -1.87
CA SER A 184 10.00 27.01 -1.12
C SER A 184 11.05 26.08 -0.54
N LEU A 185 10.83 25.69 0.72
CA LEU A 185 11.53 24.58 1.38
C LEU A 185 10.76 23.27 1.24
N LEU A 186 9.60 23.29 0.56
CA LEU A 186 8.75 22.13 0.36
C LEU A 186 9.46 21.12 -0.55
N GLN A 187 9.41 19.87 -0.15
CA GLN A 187 9.68 18.72 -1.01
C GLN A 187 8.38 18.32 -1.71
N GLU A 188 8.50 18.01 -2.98
CA GLU A 188 7.47 17.38 -3.79
C GLU A 188 8.01 16.03 -4.23
N PHE A 189 7.13 15.12 -4.59
CA PHE A 189 7.49 13.82 -5.11
C PHE A 189 6.64 13.42 -6.30
N GLU A 190 7.25 12.58 -7.12
CA GLU A 190 6.60 11.85 -8.20
C GLU A 190 6.57 10.37 -7.83
N THR A 191 5.51 9.67 -8.20
CA THR A 191 5.38 8.24 -7.99
C THR A 191 4.96 7.56 -9.27
N GLY A 192 5.90 6.82 -9.86
CA GLY A 192 5.62 5.88 -10.93
C GLY A 192 4.95 4.63 -10.37
N PHE A 193 3.90 4.18 -11.02
CA PHE A 193 3.21 2.94 -10.65
C PHE A 193 2.60 2.26 -11.86
N GLU A 194 2.34 0.97 -11.73
CA GLU A 194 1.74 0.14 -12.76
C GLU A 194 0.50 -0.58 -12.25
N VAL A 195 -0.52 -0.68 -13.11
CA VAL A 195 -1.66 -1.58 -12.94
C VAL A 195 -1.48 -2.76 -13.89
N ARG A 196 -1.13 -3.93 -13.34
CA ARG A 196 -0.89 -5.17 -14.08
C ARG A 196 -2.12 -6.07 -14.04
N PHE A 197 -2.57 -6.50 -15.22
CA PHE A 197 -3.61 -7.50 -15.39
C PHE A 197 -2.98 -8.85 -15.71
N LEU A 198 -3.26 -9.84 -14.85
CA LEU A 198 -2.59 -11.13 -14.83
C LEU A 198 -3.54 -12.25 -15.25
N SER A 199 -3.00 -13.26 -15.92
CA SER A 199 -3.64 -14.57 -16.02
C SER A 199 -2.64 -15.70 -15.84
N ALA A 200 -3.12 -16.81 -15.29
CA ALA A 200 -2.30 -18.00 -15.09
C ALA A 200 -2.00 -18.67 -16.44
N ASP A 201 -0.78 -19.19 -16.60
CA ASP A 201 -0.44 -20.10 -17.69
C ASP A 201 -0.85 -21.56 -17.38
N SER A 202 -0.52 -22.49 -18.29
CA SER A 202 -0.82 -23.91 -18.11
C SER A 202 -0.10 -24.55 -16.93
N MET A 203 0.96 -23.93 -16.42
CA MET A 203 1.71 -24.34 -15.23
C MET A 203 1.26 -23.59 -13.97
N ARG A 204 0.17 -22.80 -14.05
CA ARG A 204 -0.39 -21.97 -12.97
C ARG A 204 0.53 -20.83 -12.49
N ILE A 205 1.46 -20.42 -13.33
CA ILE A 205 2.30 -19.27 -13.06
C ILE A 205 1.55 -18.02 -13.53
N ALA A 206 1.51 -16.98 -12.70
CA ALA A 206 0.94 -15.72 -13.10
C ALA A 206 1.71 -15.18 -14.32
N GLN A 207 1.05 -14.47 -15.21
CA GLN A 207 1.73 -13.79 -16.31
C GLN A 207 1.07 -12.45 -16.54
N THR A 208 1.88 -11.40 -16.58
CA THR A 208 1.39 -10.07 -16.97
C THR A 208 0.93 -10.12 -18.42
N ARG A 209 -0.37 -9.94 -18.62
CA ARG A 209 -0.99 -9.89 -19.96
C ARG A 209 -1.07 -8.47 -20.47
N LEU A 210 -1.30 -7.52 -19.57
CA LEU A 210 -1.32 -6.10 -19.83
C LEU A 210 -0.79 -5.40 -18.59
N ALA A 211 0.01 -4.36 -18.77
CA ALA A 211 0.34 -3.38 -17.75
C ALA A 211 -0.01 -2.00 -18.29
N LEU A 212 -0.58 -1.17 -17.43
CA LEU A 212 -0.82 0.26 -17.65
C LEU A 212 0.10 1.03 -16.72
N GLU A 213 0.92 1.92 -17.28
CA GLU A 213 1.92 2.72 -16.58
C GLU A 213 1.38 4.11 -16.31
N TYR A 214 1.64 4.60 -15.09
CA TYR A 214 1.16 5.88 -14.59
C TYR A 214 2.22 6.58 -13.77
N GLU A 215 2.12 7.91 -13.74
CA GLU A 215 2.92 8.78 -12.89
C GLU A 215 1.99 9.72 -12.12
N TYR A 216 2.14 9.72 -10.80
CA TYR A 216 1.50 10.67 -9.90
C TYR A 216 2.46 11.82 -9.60
N ASP A 217 1.98 13.05 -9.71
CA ASP A 217 2.69 14.25 -9.29
C ASP A 217 2.04 14.84 -8.03
N SER A 218 2.80 14.91 -6.93
CA SER A 218 2.31 15.45 -5.65
C SER A 218 2.06 16.97 -5.65
N ALA A 219 2.68 17.72 -6.56
CA ALA A 219 2.52 19.17 -6.64
C ALA A 219 1.15 19.54 -7.20
N SER A 220 0.73 18.85 -8.27
CA SER A 220 -0.60 19.01 -8.89
C SER A 220 -1.67 18.10 -8.27
N GLY A 221 -1.28 17.01 -7.63
CA GLY A 221 -2.18 15.97 -7.14
C GLY A 221 -2.82 15.15 -8.27
N THR A 222 -2.22 15.17 -9.46
CA THR A 222 -2.78 14.52 -10.66
C THR A 222 -2.02 13.25 -11.01
N VAL A 223 -2.70 12.33 -11.70
CA VAL A 223 -2.11 11.13 -12.27
C VAL A 223 -2.15 11.24 -13.78
N ARG A 224 -1.01 10.98 -14.41
CA ARG A 224 -0.85 10.95 -15.86
C ARG A 224 -0.63 9.51 -16.30
N TYR A 225 -1.29 9.13 -17.38
CA TYR A 225 -1.02 7.87 -18.06
C TYR A 225 0.24 8.00 -18.93
N ASP A 226 1.20 7.08 -18.76
CA ASP A 226 2.49 7.10 -19.46
C ASP A 226 2.53 6.17 -20.65
N GLY A 227 1.94 4.98 -20.50
CA GLY A 227 2.21 3.90 -21.43
C GLY A 227 1.51 2.60 -21.06
N ASN A 228 1.66 1.64 -21.95
CA ASN A 228 1.22 0.28 -21.69
C ASN A 228 2.17 -0.72 -22.36
N TRP A 229 2.19 -1.92 -21.80
CA TRP A 229 2.93 -3.04 -22.37
C TRP A 229 2.24 -4.37 -22.09
N GLY A 230 2.68 -5.41 -22.81
CA GLY A 230 2.17 -6.77 -22.64
C GLY A 230 1.39 -7.29 -23.84
N ARG A 231 1.06 -8.58 -23.79
CA ARG A 231 0.48 -9.32 -24.92
C ARG A 231 -0.92 -8.84 -25.31
N TYR A 232 -1.66 -8.21 -24.41
CA TYR A 232 -3.04 -7.76 -24.61
C TYR A 232 -3.18 -6.26 -24.88
N VAL A 233 -2.08 -5.54 -25.09
CA VAL A 233 -2.12 -4.12 -25.50
C VAL A 233 -3.01 -3.92 -26.73
N SER A 234 -2.87 -4.74 -27.76
CA SER A 234 -3.69 -4.65 -28.99
C SER A 234 -5.16 -5.00 -28.79
N ARG A 235 -5.54 -5.49 -27.60
CA ARG A 235 -6.93 -5.79 -27.24
C ARG A 235 -7.57 -4.65 -26.44
N LEU A 236 -6.81 -3.63 -26.04
CA LEU A 236 -7.36 -2.43 -25.44
C LEU A 236 -8.30 -1.76 -26.43
N ARG A 237 -9.52 -1.51 -25.98
CA ARG A 237 -10.51 -0.74 -26.73
C ARG A 237 -10.13 0.74 -26.67
N GLU A 238 -10.35 1.48 -27.75
CA GLU A 238 -10.19 2.95 -27.75
C GLU A 238 -11.08 3.63 -26.70
N SER A 239 -12.20 3.00 -26.32
CA SER A 239 -13.12 3.48 -25.29
C SER A 239 -12.68 3.15 -23.85
N THR A 240 -11.49 2.57 -23.64
CA THR A 240 -11.03 2.21 -22.30
C THR A 240 -10.64 3.49 -21.55
N ASP A 241 -11.29 3.73 -20.42
CA ASP A 241 -11.03 4.90 -19.59
C ASP A 241 -9.78 4.71 -18.72
N VAL A 242 -8.60 4.78 -19.36
CA VAL A 242 -7.30 4.65 -18.71
C VAL A 242 -7.00 5.84 -17.79
N ASP A 243 -7.48 7.02 -18.16
CA ASP A 243 -7.29 8.25 -17.38
C ASP A 243 -8.15 8.21 -16.11
N GLY A 244 -9.40 7.75 -16.19
CA GLY A 244 -10.26 7.57 -15.03
C GLY A 244 -9.71 6.55 -14.03
N LEU A 245 -9.13 5.45 -14.52
CA LEU A 245 -8.45 4.48 -13.67
C LEU A 245 -7.25 5.13 -12.95
N GLY A 246 -6.41 5.86 -13.68
CA GLY A 246 -5.28 6.59 -13.09
C GLY A 246 -5.72 7.60 -12.04
N ALA A 247 -6.72 8.43 -12.36
CA ALA A 247 -7.27 9.42 -11.44
C ALA A 247 -7.85 8.79 -10.16
N GLY A 248 -8.52 7.63 -10.28
CA GLY A 248 -9.03 6.88 -9.12
C GLY A 248 -7.93 6.33 -8.20
N LEU A 249 -6.70 6.19 -8.71
CA LEU A 249 -5.53 5.67 -7.98
C LEU A 249 -4.62 6.76 -7.42
N ALA A 250 -4.94 8.05 -7.61
CA ALA A 250 -4.12 9.17 -7.13
C ALA A 250 -3.81 9.11 -5.63
N GLU A 251 -4.80 8.73 -4.81
CA GLU A 251 -4.60 8.61 -3.36
C GLU A 251 -3.65 7.47 -2.99
N LEU A 252 -3.75 6.33 -3.68
CA LEU A 252 -2.83 5.19 -3.49
C LEU A 252 -1.40 5.58 -3.88
N ALA A 253 -1.23 6.27 -5.01
CA ALA A 253 0.09 6.71 -5.49
C ALA A 253 0.72 7.74 -4.53
N ARG A 254 -0.08 8.67 -4.00
CA ARG A 254 0.35 9.59 -2.92
C ARG A 254 0.84 8.84 -1.68
N TYR A 255 0.16 7.76 -1.28
CA TYR A 255 0.60 6.92 -0.15
C TYR A 255 1.85 6.11 -0.46
N ALA A 256 2.01 5.63 -1.69
CA ALA A 256 3.21 4.95 -2.13
C ALA A 256 4.45 5.86 -2.01
N GLY A 257 4.33 7.15 -2.35
CA GLY A 257 5.40 8.12 -2.14
C GLY A 257 5.89 8.20 -0.69
N TRP A 258 4.96 8.24 0.28
CA TRP A 258 5.28 8.21 1.70
C TRP A 258 5.87 6.89 2.18
N VAL A 259 5.32 5.75 1.73
CA VAL A 259 5.83 4.42 2.09
C VAL A 259 7.27 4.26 1.62
N ALA A 260 7.57 4.68 0.38
CA ALA A 260 8.91 4.65 -0.18
C ALA A 260 9.89 5.57 0.56
N LEU A 261 9.44 6.76 0.98
CA LEU A 261 10.24 7.65 1.82
C LEU A 261 10.56 7.01 3.17
N PHE A 262 9.55 6.53 3.91
CA PHE A 262 9.78 5.91 5.20
C PHE A 262 10.67 4.66 5.10
N ARG A 263 10.50 3.88 4.03
CA ARG A 263 11.39 2.74 3.73
C ARG A 263 12.82 3.21 3.54
N ARG A 264 13.05 4.26 2.73
CA ARG A 264 14.39 4.84 2.52
C ARG A 264 15.03 5.30 3.82
N LEU A 265 14.28 6.04 4.65
CA LEU A 265 14.79 6.55 5.93
C LEU A 265 15.14 5.41 6.91
N GLU A 266 14.37 4.32 6.92
CA GLU A 266 14.65 3.15 7.75
C GLU A 266 15.87 2.35 7.25
N GLN A 267 16.02 2.17 5.93
CA GLN A 267 17.17 1.52 5.31
C GLN A 267 18.48 2.28 5.56
N ASP A 268 18.44 3.61 5.46
CA ASP A 268 19.58 4.50 5.73
C ASP A 268 19.84 4.69 7.23
N ALA A 269 19.01 4.10 8.10
CA ALA A 269 19.05 4.28 9.56
C ALA A 269 19.03 5.76 9.97
N VAL A 270 18.25 6.59 9.26
CA VAL A 270 18.13 8.03 9.53
C VAL A 270 17.51 8.22 10.92
N PRO A 271 18.20 8.94 11.82
CA PRO A 271 17.72 9.14 13.17
C PRO A 271 16.47 10.04 13.19
N PHE A 272 15.44 9.60 13.91
CA PHE A 272 14.23 10.36 14.20
C PHE A 272 14.29 10.82 15.67
N LEU A 273 15.01 11.92 15.93
CA LEU A 273 15.37 12.32 17.29
C LEU A 273 14.35 13.26 17.91
N LYS A 274 13.83 14.23 17.15
CA LYS A 274 12.90 15.24 17.62
C LYS A 274 11.48 14.96 17.13
N GLY A 275 10.51 15.04 18.04
CA GLY A 275 9.09 14.79 17.72
C GLY A 275 8.72 13.31 17.59
N ARG A 276 9.68 12.39 17.52
CA ARG A 276 9.43 10.94 17.44
C ARG A 276 8.46 10.43 18.50
N TYR A 277 8.66 10.79 19.76
CA TYR A 277 7.79 10.33 20.83
C TYR A 277 6.34 10.84 20.67
N GLN A 278 6.16 12.05 20.15
CA GLN A 278 4.84 12.61 19.85
C GLN A 278 4.21 11.85 18.68
N PHE A 279 4.95 11.66 17.59
CA PHE A 279 4.48 10.90 16.43
C PHE A 279 4.12 9.45 16.79
N MET A 280 4.97 8.76 17.54
CA MET A 280 4.75 7.36 17.94
C MET A 280 3.57 7.17 18.91
N LYS A 281 3.07 8.25 19.52
CA LYS A 281 1.89 8.24 20.40
C LYS A 281 0.57 8.39 19.67
N ILE A 282 0.61 8.83 18.43
CA ILE A 282 -0.58 8.92 17.59
C ILE A 282 -1.03 7.49 17.36
N ASP A 283 -2.21 7.15 17.89
CA ASP A 283 -2.81 5.87 17.55
C ASP A 283 -3.34 5.92 16.11
N LYS A 284 -3.62 4.74 15.55
CA LYS A 284 -4.14 4.61 14.18
C LYS A 284 -5.51 5.27 13.95
N ALA A 285 -6.18 5.69 15.03
CA ALA A 285 -7.43 6.43 15.04
C ALA A 285 -7.24 7.93 15.36
N GLY A 286 -6.00 8.43 15.38
CA GLY A 286 -5.65 9.83 15.62
C GLY A 286 -5.73 10.29 17.09
N ARG A 287 -5.90 9.39 18.06
CA ARG A 287 -5.97 9.73 19.49
C ARG A 287 -4.58 9.65 20.12
N GLU A 288 -4.28 10.60 21.00
CA GLU A 288 -3.07 10.53 21.82
C GLU A 288 -3.16 9.32 22.77
N THR A 289 -2.17 8.42 22.70
CA THR A 289 -2.05 7.34 23.67
C THR A 289 -1.87 7.94 25.08
N PRO A 290 -2.72 7.59 26.09
CA PRO A 290 -2.69 8.21 27.40
C PRO A 290 -1.30 8.13 28.05
N ARG A 291 -0.81 9.26 28.56
CA ARG A 291 0.41 9.29 29.38
C ARG A 291 0.14 8.47 30.64
N ARG A 292 1.01 7.49 30.97
CA ARG A 292 1.02 6.92 32.32
C ARG A 292 1.34 8.07 33.29
N PHE A 293 0.35 8.50 34.07
CA PHE A 293 0.61 9.34 35.23
C PHE A 293 1.48 8.55 36.20
N ARG A 294 2.56 9.18 36.70
CA ARG A 294 3.31 8.70 37.86
C ARG A 294 2.56 9.06 39.13
#